data_AF-A0A8S3JF94-F1
#
_entry.id   AF-A0A8S3JF94-F1
#
_cell.length_a   1.000
_cell.length_b   1.000
_cell.length_c   1.000
_cell.angle_alpha   90.00
_cell.angle_beta   90.00
_cell.angle_gamma   90.00
#
_symmetry.space_group_name_H-M   'P 1'
#
loop_
_entity.id
_entity.type
_entity.pdbx_description
1 polymer ?
#
loop_
_entity_poly.entity_id
_entity_poly.type
_entity_poly.pdbx_seq_one_letter_code
_entity_poly.pdbx_strand_id
1 'polypeptide(L)'
;MRESMDIIDQLFTTERQIALECDRVNQKLSELHSARYNQDQALEMIDFIVKSMEECAPGYFLKLKLRNKQYLKINRIKMTKAILTDYLEKKLIEFGE
;
A
#
# COMPACT_ATOMS: atom_id res chain seq x y z
N MET A 1 -5.32 7.17 5.08
CA MET A 1 -4.56 5.90 5.16
C MET A 1 -5.39 4.69 4.74
N ARG A 2 -6.54 4.42 5.39
CA ARG A 2 -7.47 3.32 5.03
C ARG A 2 -7.87 3.34 3.55
N GLU A 3 -8.30 4.51 3.04
CA GLU A 3 -8.70 4.72 1.65
C GLU A 3 -7.58 4.34 0.65
N SER A 4 -6.35 4.80 0.88
CA SER A 4 -5.19 4.48 0.03
C SER A 4 -4.83 3.00 0.05
N MET A 5 -5.00 2.33 1.19
CA MET A 5 -4.78 0.89 1.29
C MET A 5 -5.85 0.06 0.59
N ASP A 6 -7.11 0.45 0.70
CA ASP A 6 -8.19 -0.19 -0.04
C ASP A 6 -8.00 -0.03 -1.55
N ILE A 7 -7.51 1.12 -2.01
CA ILE A 7 -7.15 1.33 -3.42
C ILE A 7 -6.02 0.40 -3.85
N ILE A 8 -4.95 0.30 -3.06
CA ILE A 8 -3.83 -0.60 -3.38
C ILE A 8 -4.32 -2.05 -3.45
N ASP A 9 -5.11 -2.50 -2.46
CA ASP A 9 -5.66 -3.86 -2.43
C ASP A 9 -6.65 -4.11 -3.58
N GLN A 10 -7.47 -3.13 -3.94
CA GLN A 10 -8.35 -3.20 -5.10
C GLN A 10 -7.54 -3.32 -6.38
N LEU A 11 -6.45 -2.57 -6.53
CA LEU A 11 -5.57 -2.63 -7.70
C LEU A 11 -4.97 -4.04 -7.87
N PHE A 12 -4.43 -4.63 -6.81
CA PHE A 12 -3.95 -6.02 -6.83
C PHE A 12 -5.06 -7.04 -7.16
N THR A 13 -6.30 -6.76 -6.75
CA THR A 13 -7.47 -7.62 -7.06
C THR A 13 -7.87 -7.52 -8.52
N THR A 14 -7.97 -6.30 -9.05
CA THR A 14 -8.36 -6.03 -10.44
C THR A 14 -7.31 -6.56 -11.42
N GLU A 15 -6.03 -6.36 -11.13
CA GLU A 15 -4.95 -6.80 -12.01
C GLU A 15 -4.62 -8.28 -11.89
N ARG A 16 -5.12 -8.97 -10.84
CA ARG A 16 -4.85 -10.40 -10.57
C ARG A 16 -3.36 -10.74 -10.52
N GLN A 17 -2.53 -9.79 -10.07
CA GLN A 17 -1.10 -9.96 -9.89
C GLN A 17 -0.76 -9.97 -8.39
N ILE A 18 0.32 -10.66 -8.02
CA ILE A 18 0.86 -10.65 -6.65
C ILE A 18 1.93 -9.58 -6.45
N ALA A 19 2.43 -8.99 -7.55
CA ALA A 19 3.42 -7.93 -7.55
C ALA A 19 3.11 -6.94 -8.67
N LEU A 20 3.17 -5.65 -8.37
CA LEU A 20 2.90 -4.55 -9.30
C LEU A 20 4.08 -3.58 -9.31
N GLU A 21 4.37 -2.96 -10.45
CA GLU A 21 5.39 -1.91 -10.54
C GLU A 21 4.99 -0.71 -9.67
N CYS A 22 5.92 -0.19 -8.86
CA CYS A 22 5.64 0.95 -7.97
C CYS A 22 5.16 2.17 -8.77
N ASP A 23 5.72 2.43 -9.95
CA ASP A 23 5.30 3.53 -10.82
C ASP A 23 3.84 3.39 -11.27
N ARG A 24 3.38 2.15 -11.51
CA ARG A 24 2.00 1.85 -11.89
C ARG A 24 1.04 2.01 -10.72
N VAL A 25 1.43 1.56 -9.53
CA VAL A 25 0.67 1.80 -8.29
C VAL A 25 0.57 3.29 -8.01
N ASN A 26 1.69 4.01 -8.19
CA ASN A 26 1.77 5.45 -8.01
C ASN A 26 0.85 6.20 -8.97
N GLN A 27 0.94 5.89 -10.27
CA GLN A 27 0.07 6.47 -11.28
C GLN A 27 -1.41 6.27 -10.93
N LYS A 28 -1.80 5.07 -10.48
CA LYS A 28 -3.19 4.80 -10.14
C LYS A 28 -3.66 5.54 -8.88
N LEU A 29 -2.79 5.65 -7.87
CA LEU A 29 -3.07 6.45 -6.68
C LEU A 29 -3.20 7.94 -7.04
N SER A 30 -2.31 8.48 -7.86
CA SER A 30 -2.39 9.87 -8.33
C SER A 30 -3.61 10.12 -9.21
N GLU A 31 -4.03 9.17 -10.06
CA GLU A 31 -5.27 9.31 -10.85
C GLU A 31 -6.51 9.37 -9.96
N LEU A 32 -6.61 8.44 -9.00
CA LEU A 32 -7.76 8.31 -8.09
C LEU A 32 -7.80 9.42 -7.02
N HIS A 33 -6.65 9.95 -6.64
CA HIS A 33 -6.50 11.06 -5.70
C HIS A 33 -5.95 12.33 -6.36
N SER A 34 -6.25 12.56 -7.64
CA SER A 34 -5.74 13.70 -8.42
C SER A 34 -6.05 15.07 -7.80
N ALA A 35 -7.06 15.14 -6.92
CA ALA A 35 -7.40 16.33 -6.14
C ALA A 35 -6.64 16.47 -4.80
N ARG A 36 -5.95 15.43 -4.32
CA ARG A 36 -5.29 15.36 -3.00
C ARG A 36 -3.79 15.10 -3.03
N TYR A 37 -3.27 14.42 -4.05
CA TYR A 37 -1.85 14.06 -4.13
C TYR A 37 -1.29 14.28 -5.54
N ASN A 38 -0.11 14.89 -5.60
CA ASN A 38 0.74 14.86 -6.80
C ASN A 38 1.52 13.52 -6.88
N GLN A 39 2.21 13.28 -8.00
CA GLN A 39 2.94 12.01 -8.23
C GLN A 39 4.04 11.74 -7.19
N ASP A 40 4.70 12.77 -6.67
CA ASP A 40 5.77 12.62 -5.68
C ASP A 40 5.19 12.26 -4.29
N GLN A 41 4.10 12.92 -3.90
CA GLN A 41 3.37 12.63 -2.66
C GLN A 41 2.77 11.21 -2.65
N ALA A 42 2.37 10.69 -3.81
CA ALA A 42 1.86 9.33 -3.92
C ALA A 42 2.97 8.27 -3.79
N LEU A 43 4.21 8.55 -4.21
CA LEU A 43 5.36 7.69 -3.92
C LEU A 43 5.70 7.68 -2.43
N GLU A 44 5.76 8.86 -1.81
CA GLU A 44 5.97 8.98 -0.36
C GLU A 44 4.89 8.26 0.44
N MET A 45 3.63 8.31 -0.03
CA MET A 45 2.53 7.56 0.56
C MET A 45 2.74 6.05 0.46
N ILE A 46 3.21 5.53 -0.67
CA ILE A 46 3.53 4.10 -0.82
C ILE A 46 4.65 3.71 0.15
N ASP A 47 5.71 4.52 0.26
CA ASP A 47 6.79 4.28 1.22
C ASP A 47 6.30 4.30 2.67
N PHE A 48 5.47 5.27 3.00
CA PHE A 48 4.85 5.39 4.31
C PHE A 48 3.98 4.16 4.64
N ILE A 49 3.12 3.75 3.71
CA ILE A 49 2.27 2.55 3.87
C ILE A 49 3.15 1.32 4.06
N VAL A 50 4.17 1.10 3.21
CA VAL A 50 5.04 -0.07 3.32
C VAL A 50 5.77 -0.11 4.67
N LYS A 51 6.31 1.02 5.14
CA LYS A 51 6.96 1.11 6.46
C LYS A 51 5.97 0.81 7.59
N SER A 52 4.82 1.48 7.59
CA SER A 52 3.76 1.27 8.60
C SER A 52 3.31 -0.19 8.62
N MET A 53 3.29 -0.82 7.44
CA MET A 53 2.88 -2.20 7.25
C MET A 53 3.92 -3.21 7.70
N GLU A 54 5.21 -2.90 7.55
CA GLU A 54 6.28 -3.74 8.06
C GLU A 54 6.31 -3.75 9.58
N GLU A 55 5.96 -2.64 10.24
CA GLU A 55 5.82 -2.58 11.69
C GLU A 55 4.65 -3.42 12.21
N CYS A 56 3.59 -3.55 11.41
CA CYS A 56 2.34 -4.14 11.86
C CYS A 56 2.03 -5.56 11.42
N ALA A 57 2.43 -5.84 10.20
CA ALA A 57 2.07 -6.99 9.41
C ALA A 57 3.29 -7.38 8.58
N PRO A 58 4.39 -7.79 9.25
CA PRO A 58 5.67 -7.99 8.57
C PRO A 58 5.54 -8.92 7.36
N GLY A 59 5.99 -8.43 6.21
CA GLY A 59 5.90 -9.16 4.95
C GLY A 59 4.53 -9.25 4.31
N TYR A 60 3.54 -8.45 4.73
CA TYR A 60 2.29 -8.23 3.99
C TYR A 60 2.54 -7.45 2.70
N PHE A 61 3.24 -6.32 2.80
CA PHE A 61 3.79 -5.62 1.64
C PHE A 61 5.30 -5.75 1.62
N LEU A 62 5.85 -6.04 0.45
CA LEU A 62 7.29 -6.17 0.23
C LEU A 62 7.68 -5.32 -0.97
N LYS A 63 8.57 -4.35 -0.78
CA LYS A 63 9.24 -3.69 -1.91
C LYS A 63 10.37 -4.58 -2.42
N LEU A 64 10.37 -4.85 -3.72
CA LEU A 64 11.35 -5.65 -4.42
C LEU A 64 11.98 -4.81 -5.53
N LYS A 65 13.30 -4.85 -5.66
CA LYS A 65 14.01 -4.23 -6.78
C LYS A 65 14.39 -5.30 -7.79
N LEU A 66 13.90 -5.18 -9.03
CA LEU A 66 14.25 -6.06 -10.13
C LEU A 66 14.82 -5.21 -11.26
N ARG A 67 16.12 -5.37 -11.55
CA ARG A 67 16.87 -4.53 -12.50
C ARG A 67 16.72 -3.03 -12.11
N ASN A 68 16.21 -2.21 -13.03
CA ASN A 68 15.99 -0.78 -12.84
C ASN A 68 14.55 -0.43 -12.42
N LYS A 69 13.74 -1.43 -12.04
CA LYS A 69 12.35 -1.23 -11.63
C LYS A 69 12.13 -1.64 -10.19
N GLN A 70 11.23 -0.92 -9.52
CA GLN A 70 10.74 -1.27 -8.19
C GLN A 70 9.33 -1.87 -8.29
N TYR A 71 9.09 -2.90 -7.51
CA TYR A 71 7.83 -3.62 -7.44
C TYR A 71 7.32 -3.63 -6.00
N LEU A 72 6.02 -3.44 -5.83
CA LEU A 72 5.31 -3.72 -4.60
C LEU A 72 4.68 -5.11 -4.70
N LYS A 73 5.04 -6.02 -3.81
CA LYS A 73 4.46 -7.36 -3.70
C LYS A 73 3.49 -7.40 -2.53
N ILE A 74 2.32 -7.99 -2.73
CA ILE A 74 1.32 -8.24 -1.68
C ILE A 74 1.33 -9.72 -1.27
N ASN A 75 1.19 -9.99 0.03
CA ASN A 75 1.11 -11.33 0.58
C ASN A 75 -0.16 -11.52 1.41
N ARG A 76 -1.27 -11.82 0.71
CA ARG A 76 -2.59 -12.03 1.32
C ARG A 76 -2.72 -13.33 2.13
N ILE A 77 -1.76 -14.25 1.99
CA ILE A 77 -1.80 -15.56 2.67
C ILE A 77 -1.49 -15.41 4.17
N LYS A 78 -0.72 -14.38 4.55
CA LYS A 78 -0.27 -14.20 5.93
C LYS A 78 -1.26 -13.51 6.87
N MET A 79 -2.24 -12.75 6.36
CA MET A 79 -3.24 -12.06 7.18
C MET A 79 -4.57 -11.88 6.44
N THR A 80 -5.67 -12.15 7.12
CA THR A 80 -7.01 -11.79 6.62
C THR A 80 -7.18 -10.27 6.67
N LYS A 81 -7.83 -9.70 5.64
CA LYS A 81 -8.11 -8.25 5.51
C LYS A 81 -8.74 -7.61 6.76
N ALA A 82 -9.49 -8.40 7.54
CA ALA A 82 -10.06 -7.99 8.81
C ALA A 82 -8.98 -7.67 9.88
N ILE A 83 -7.97 -8.53 10.03
CA ILE A 83 -6.88 -8.33 11.02
C ILE A 83 -6.06 -7.09 10.66
N LEU A 84 -5.89 -6.84 9.35
CA LEU A 84 -5.15 -5.69 8.87
C LEU A 84 -5.89 -4.37 9.13
N THR A 85 -7.19 -4.35 8.84
CA THR A 85 -8.06 -3.20 9.14
C THR A 85 -8.06 -2.90 10.64
N ASP A 86 -8.20 -3.95 11.47
CA ASP A 86 -8.27 -3.83 12.93
C ASP A 86 -6.96 -3.32 13.55
N TYR A 87 -5.81 -3.74 12.99
CA TYR A 87 -4.50 -3.21 13.39
C TYR A 87 -4.36 -1.73 13.03
N LEU A 88 -4.67 -1.36 11.78
CA LEU A 88 -4.50 0.02 11.32
C LEU A 88 -5.40 0.98 12.08
N GLU A 89 -6.63 0.57 12.40
CA GLU A 89 -7.54 1.34 13.23
C GLU A 89 -7.00 1.53 14.66
N LYS A 90 -6.46 0.47 15.28
CA LYS A 90 -5.83 0.57 16.62
C LYS A 90 -4.59 1.46 16.64
N LYS A 91 -3.75 1.42 15.59
CA LYS A 91 -2.57 2.30 15.50
C LYS A 91 -2.90 3.75 15.16
N LEU A 92 -3.91 4.01 14.31
CA LEU A 92 -4.39 5.36 14.07
C LEU A 92 -4.93 6.02 15.37
N ILE A 93 -5.52 5.22 16.27
CA ILE A 93 -5.91 5.69 17.61
C ILE A 93 -4.68 5.99 18.50
N GLU A 94 -3.60 5.20 18.42
CA GLU A 94 -2.37 5.45 19.19
C GLU A 94 -1.60 6.70 18.73
N PHE A 95 -1.72 7.11 17.47
CA PHE A 95 -1.03 8.30 16.94
C PHE A 95 -1.85 9.59 16.99
N GLY A 96 -3.11 9.55 17.45
CA GLY A 96 -3.95 10.72 17.68
C GLY A 96 -4.53 11.35 16.40
N GLU A 97 -5.58 12.14 16.59
CA GLU A 97 -6.24 12.98 15.57
C GLU A 97 -5.28 13.81 14.71
#